data_AF-A0A941XS30-F1
#
_entry.id   AF-A0A941XS30-F1
#
_cell.length_a   1.000
_cell.length_b   1.000
_cell.length_c   1.000
_cell.angle_alpha   90.00
_cell.angle_beta   90.00
_cell.angle_gamma   90.00
#
_symmetry.space_group_name_H-M   'P 1'
#
loop_
_entity.id
_entity.type
_entity.pdbx_description
1 polymer ?
#
loop_
_entity_poly.entity_id
_entity_poly.type
_entity_poly.pdbx_seq_one_letter_code
_entity_poly.pdbx_strand_id
1 'polypeptide(L)' 'MKKAFKQILAGFFIGLAVIVPGISGATIAIMFKIYNNILDAIASINKNFKKSMIYLLQLLLVAF' A
#
# COMPACT_ATOMS: atom_id res chain seq x y z
N MET A 1 16.21 7.83 2.59
CA MET A 1 15.68 7.83 3.98
C MET A 1 14.25 8.35 4.11
N LYS A 2 13.88 9.50 3.53
CA LYS A 2 12.49 10.05 3.64
C LYS A 2 11.38 9.19 3.00
N LYS A 3 11.71 8.41 1.96
CA LYS A 3 10.75 7.57 1.21
C LYS A 3 10.31 6.34 2.00
N ALA A 4 11.25 5.69 2.70
CA ALA A 4 10.98 4.54 3.55
C ALA A 4 10.09 4.92 4.74
N PHE A 5 10.37 6.07 5.39
CA PHE A 5 9.55 6.56 6.50
C PHE A 5 8.09 6.82 6.07
N LYS A 6 7.86 7.45 4.90
CA LYS A 6 6.51 7.63 4.35
C LYS A 6 5.80 6.30 4.05
N GLN A 7 6.52 5.30 3.55
CA GLN A 7 5.95 3.99 3.22
C GLN A 7 5.58 3.20 4.48
N ILE A 8 6.41 3.25 5.52
CA ILE A 8 6.13 2.61 6.82
C ILE A 8 4.90 3.25 7.47
N LEU A 9 4.84 4.58 7.48
CA LEU A 9 3.71 5.31 8.08
C LEU A 9 2.41 5.05 7.30
N ALA A 10 2.47 5.07 5.97
CA ALA A 10 1.31 4.77 5.12
C ALA A 10 0.83 3.33 5.30
N GLY A 11 1.75 2.35 5.37
CA GLY A 11 1.41 0.97 5.66
C GLY A 11 0.69 0.84 7.01
N PHE A 12 1.21 1.46 8.07
CA PHE A 12 0.61 1.42 9.41
C PHE A 12 -0.84 1.93 9.42
N PHE A 13 -1.13 3.02 8.70
CA PHE A 13 -2.50 3.53 8.59
C PHE A 13 -3.43 2.63 7.75
N ILE A 14 -2.91 1.91 6.76
CA ILE A 14 -3.69 0.89 6.04
C ILE A 14 -3.98 -0.31 6.95
N GLY A 15 -3.02 -0.73 7.79
CA GLY A 15 -3.24 -1.76 8.81
C GLY A 15 -4.33 -1.37 9.80
N LEU A 16 -4.29 -0.13 10.27
CA LEU A 16 -5.36 0.42 11.10
C LEU A 16 -6.72 0.47 10.37
N ALA A 17 -6.74 0.66 9.05
CA ALA A 17 -7.97 0.62 8.26
C ALA A 17 -8.65 -0.75 8.29
N VAL A 18 -7.87 -1.83 8.32
CA VAL A 18 -8.37 -3.21 8.36
C VAL A 18 -8.92 -3.57 9.75
N ILE A 19 -8.39 -2.93 10.81
CA ILE A 19 -8.84 -3.15 12.20
C ILE A 19 -10.15 -2.40 12.50
N VAL A 20 -10.43 -1.28 11.82
CA VAL A 20 -11.66 -0.50 12.05
C VAL A 20 -12.80 -0.99 11.14
N PRO A 21 -13.81 -1.71 11.66
CA PRO A 21 -14.90 -2.21 10.85
C PRO A 21 -15.69 -1.03 10.25
N GLY A 22 -15.87 -1.04 8.93
CA GLY A 22 -16.59 -0.01 8.19
C GLY A 22 -15.71 0.97 7.39
N ILE A 23 -14.38 0.87 7.48
CA ILE A 23 -13.48 1.67 6.63
C ILE A 23 -12.96 0.83 5.45
N SER A 24 -13.30 1.22 4.22
CA SER A 24 -12.75 0.58 3.02
C SER A 24 -11.27 0.92 2.87
N GLY A 25 -10.41 -0.10 2.79
CA GLY A 25 -8.96 0.07 2.59
C GLY A 25 -8.60 0.88 1.32
N ALA A 26 -9.47 0.87 0.31
CA ALA A 26 -9.32 1.72 -0.88
C ALA A 26 -9.45 3.22 -0.56
N THR A 27 -10.38 3.61 0.31
CA THR A 27 -10.59 5.01 0.73
C THR A 27 -9.39 5.55 1.50
N ILE A 28 -8.80 4.74 2.38
CA ILE A 28 -7.57 5.11 3.10
C ILE A 28 -6.38 5.18 2.13
N ALA A 29 -6.25 4.24 1.20
CA ALA A 29 -5.19 4.30 0.19
C ALA A 29 -5.24 5.59 -0.66
N ILE A 30 -6.45 6.08 -0.98
CA ILE A 30 -6.65 7.37 -1.67
C ILE A 30 -6.27 8.55 -0.76
N MET A 31 -6.73 8.54 0.50
CA MET A 31 -6.45 9.62 1.46
C MET A 31 -4.94 9.78 1.72
N PHE A 32 -4.19 8.68 1.80
CA PHE A 32 -2.74 8.68 1.97
C PHE A 32 -1.94 8.85 0.66
N LYS A 33 -2.61 9.09 -0.47
CA LYS A 33 -1.99 9.26 -1.80
C LYS A 33 -1.11 8.09 -2.25
N ILE A 34 -1.36 6.90 -1.73
CA ILE A 34 -0.64 5.68 -2.10
C ILE A 34 -1.38 4.85 -3.14
N TYR A 35 -2.64 5.19 -3.41
CA TYR A 35 -3.47 4.54 -4.42
C TYR A 35 -2.80 4.49 -5.81
N ASN A 36 -2.20 5.60 -6.24
CA ASN A 36 -1.46 5.65 -7.51
C ASN A 36 -0.25 4.69 -7.51
N ASN A 37 0.45 4.55 -6.38
CA ASN A 37 1.57 3.61 -6.29
C ASN A 37 1.10 2.14 -6.35
N ILE A 38 -0.11 1.85 -5.84
CA ILE A 38 -0.72 0.53 -5.94
C ILE A 38 -1.11 0.25 -7.40
N LEU A 39 -1.76 1.20 -8.06
CA LEU A 39 -2.09 1.10 -9.49
C LEU A 39 -0.86 0.95 -10.35
N ASP A 40 0.20 1.72 -10.10
CA ASP A 40 1.47 1.61 -10.82
C ASP A 40 2.15 0.25 -10.56
N ALA A 41 2.08 -0.27 -9.33
CA ALA A 41 2.61 -1.60 -9.02
C ALA A 41 1.86 -2.69 -9.80
N ILE A 42 0.53 -2.61 -9.88
CA ILE A 42 -0.32 -3.54 -10.65
C ILE A 42 -0.04 -3.39 -12.15
N ALA A 43 -0.01 -2.17 -12.68
CA ALA A 43 0.26 -1.90 -14.10
C ALA A 43 1.66 -2.35 -14.52
N SER A 44 2.64 -2.28 -13.60
CA SER A 44 4.02 -2.72 -13.84
C SER A 44 4.29 -4.17 -13.47
N ILE A 45 3.30 -4.97 -13.08
CA ILE A 45 3.46 -6.41 -12.79
C ILE A 45 4.16 -7.14 -13.94
N ASN A 46 3.83 -6.79 -15.19
CA ASN A 46 4.40 -7.48 -16.35
C ASN A 46 5.81 -6.97 -16.72
N LYS A 47 6.16 -5.73 -16.35
CA LYS A 47 7.48 -5.12 -16.63
C LYS A 47 8.50 -5.37 -15.52
N ASN A 48 8.06 -5.37 -14.26
CA ASN A 48 8.92 -5.44 -13.07
C ASN A 48 8.30 -6.35 -11.99
N PHE A 49 7.87 -7.55 -12.41
CA PHE A 49 7.14 -8.52 -11.59
C PHE A 49 7.65 -8.63 -10.15
N LYS A 50 8.96 -8.87 -9.95
CA LYS A 50 9.56 -8.96 -8.61
C LYS A 50 9.32 -7.72 -7.74
N LYS A 51 9.55 -6.51 -8.27
CA LYS A 51 9.39 -5.27 -7.49
C LYS A 51 7.92 -4.99 -7.18
N SER A 52 7.03 -5.20 -8.14
CA SER A 52 5.59 -5.04 -7.97
C SER A 52 5.04 -6.03 -6.94
N MET A 53 5.43 -7.31 -7.02
CA MET A 53 5.00 -8.33 -6.06
C MET A 53 5.52 -8.04 -4.66
N ILE A 54 6.79 -7.63 -4.51
CA ILE A 54 7.33 -7.26 -3.20
C ILE A 54 6.55 -6.07 -2.61
N TYR A 55 6.25 -5.04 -3.41
CA TYR A 55 5.48 -3.88 -2.93
C TYR A 55 4.06 -4.26 -2.50
N LEU A 56 3.36 -5.07 -3.30
CA LEU A 56 2.00 -5.53 -2.99
C LEU A 56 1.97 -6.45 -1.77
N LEU A 57 2.95 -7.37 -1.65
CA LEU A 57 3.08 -8.26 -0.50
C LEU A 57 3.42 -7.48 0.78
N GLN A 58 4.28 -6.47 0.68
CA GLN A 58 4.62 -5.59 1.79
C GLN A 58 3.44 -4.72 2.21
N LEU A 59 2.60 -4.28 1.27
CA LEU A 59 1.35 -3.59 1.58
C LEU A 59 0.40 -4.52 2.35
N LEU A 60 0.26 -5.77 1.92
CA LEU A 60 -0.52 -6.81 2.59
C LEU A 60 0.01 -7.07 4.02
N LEU A 61 1.31 -7.27 4.19
CA LEU A 61 1.92 -7.52 5.51
C LEU A 61 1.78 -6.37 6.51
N VAL A 62 1.65 -5.13 6.04
CA VAL A 62 1.42 -3.98 6.94
C VAL A 62 -0.08 -3.68 7.08
N ALA A 63 -0.91 -4.14 6.14
CA ALA A 63 -2.36 -4.04 6.19
C ALA A 63 -3.01 -5.05 7.16
N PHE A 64 -2.32 -6.15 7.49
CA PHE A 64 -2.76 -7.19 8.43
C PHE A 64 -1.88 -7.18 9.68
#